data_AF-A0A430KWQ8-F1
#
_entry.id   AF-A0A430KWQ8-F1
#
_cell.length_a   1.000
_cell.length_b   1.000
_cell.length_c   1.000
_cell.angle_alpha   90.00
_cell.angle_beta   90.00
_cell.angle_gamma   90.00
#
_symmetry.space_group_name_H-M   'P 1'
#
loop_
_entity.id
_entity.type
_entity.pdbx_description
1 polymer ?
#
loop_
_entity_poly.entity_id
_entity_poly.type
_entity_poly.pdbx_seq_one_letter_code
_entity_poly.pdbx_strand_id
1 'polypeptide(L)'
;MDMVQVNDLDGSVVEKMRSLPQPNDQQISRRVIGWNEYTLSQELKDFLLQSFSESHEGLPARHVPKEVKMKSLMQFLPNGGFSVRPNTFVVLIPLFNSSTSVKFTSETGEWHTLRWVPGTFIRIPSGTRGRVVGFDDPVSVYSLMIEFTLEAANV
;
A
#
# COMPACT_ATOMS: atom_id res chain seq x y z
N MET A 1 -4.60 12.18 14.97
CA MET A 1 -5.62 11.94 13.93
C MET A 1 -5.14 10.76 13.10
N ASP A 2 -5.76 9.60 13.30
CA ASP A 2 -5.33 8.28 12.83
C ASP A 2 -6.09 7.81 11.58
N MET A 3 -6.45 8.76 10.72
CA MET A 3 -7.37 8.52 9.61
C MET A 3 -6.64 7.92 8.41
N VAL A 4 -7.20 6.85 7.85
CA VAL A 4 -6.77 6.32 6.56
C VAL A 4 -7.23 7.29 5.48
N GLN A 5 -6.33 7.66 4.58
CA GLN A 5 -6.61 8.61 3.50
C GLN A 5 -6.58 7.90 2.16
N VAL A 6 -7.52 8.23 1.27
CA VAL A 6 -7.51 7.77 -0.12
C VAL A 6 -7.36 8.99 -1.02
N ASN A 7 -6.33 8.98 -1.85
CA ASN A 7 -5.98 10.10 -2.73
C ASN A 7 -5.82 9.59 -4.17
N ASP A 8 -6.03 10.45 -5.16
CA ASP A 8 -5.75 10.13 -6.56
C ASP A 8 -4.25 10.29 -6.87
N LEU A 9 -3.75 9.49 -7.82
CA LEU A 9 -2.40 9.59 -8.35
C LEU A 9 -2.36 10.52 -9.56
N ASP A 10 -1.19 11.10 -9.81
CA ASP A 10 -0.93 11.87 -11.03
C ASP A 10 -1.20 11.06 -12.30
N GLY A 11 -1.78 11.72 -13.31
CA GLY A 11 -2.25 11.06 -14.53
C GLY A 11 -1.19 10.24 -15.26
N SER A 12 0.06 10.71 -15.30
CA SER A 12 1.19 10.00 -15.91
C SER A 12 1.53 8.69 -15.19
N VAL A 13 1.39 8.64 -13.87
CA VAL A 13 1.58 7.44 -13.05
C VAL A 13 0.43 6.47 -13.31
N VAL A 14 -0.80 6.96 -13.36
CA VAL A 14 -2.00 6.14 -13.65
C VAL A 14 -1.87 5.41 -14.99
N GLU A 15 -1.46 6.11 -16.05
CA GLU A 15 -1.31 5.52 -17.38
C GLU A 15 -0.29 4.38 -17.39
N LYS A 16 0.87 4.60 -16.76
CA LYS A 16 1.91 3.59 -16.70
C LYS A 16 1.53 2.41 -15.81
N MET A 17 0.79 2.63 -14.72
CA MET A 17 0.24 1.54 -13.90
C MET A 17 -0.80 0.70 -14.65
N ARG A 18 -1.61 1.31 -15.52
CA ARG A 18 -2.58 0.59 -16.35
C ARG A 18 -1.92 -0.26 -17.43
N SER A 19 -0.73 0.12 -17.91
CA SER A 19 0.04 -0.67 -18.87
C SER A 19 0.75 -1.89 -18.27
N LEU A 20 0.72 -2.06 -16.95
CA LEU A 20 1.38 -3.18 -16.32
C LEU A 20 0.68 -4.51 -16.67
N PRO A 21 1.42 -5.58 -16.95
CA PRO A 21 0.83 -6.88 -17.21
C PRO A 21 0.15 -7.41 -15.94
N GLN A 22 -0.98 -8.09 -16.11
CA GLN A 22 -1.64 -8.76 -15.00
C GLN A 22 -0.71 -9.80 -14.35
N PRO A 23 -0.88 -10.10 -13.05
CA PRO A 23 0.03 -10.97 -12.31
C PRO A 23 0.02 -12.44 -12.75
N ASN A 24 -0.77 -12.83 -13.75
CA ASN A 24 -0.86 -14.21 -14.23
C ASN A 24 0.48 -14.75 -14.76
N ASP A 25 1.40 -13.87 -15.17
CA ASP A 25 2.77 -14.23 -15.55
C ASP A 25 3.80 -14.09 -14.41
N GLN A 26 3.37 -13.70 -13.20
CA GLN A 26 4.27 -13.42 -12.09
C GLN A 26 4.46 -14.63 -11.17
N GLN A 27 5.72 -14.99 -10.94
CA GLN A 27 6.08 -16.02 -9.96
C GLN A 27 5.85 -15.51 -8.53
N ILE A 28 5.15 -16.31 -7.73
CA ILE A 28 5.01 -16.07 -6.29
C ILE A 28 6.40 -16.11 -5.64
N SER A 29 6.84 -14.99 -5.08
CA SER A 29 8.11 -14.89 -4.37
C SER A 29 8.01 -15.39 -2.93
N ARG A 30 6.86 -15.18 -2.28
CA ARG A 30 6.65 -15.54 -0.88
C ARG A 30 5.17 -15.74 -0.58
N ARG A 31 4.85 -16.67 0.34
CA ARG A 31 3.52 -16.79 0.94
C ARG A 31 3.60 -16.40 2.41
N VAL A 32 2.69 -15.52 2.83
CA VAL A 32 2.58 -15.06 4.21
C VAL A 32 1.14 -15.27 4.66
N ILE A 33 0.93 -15.47 5.96
CA ILE A 33 -0.42 -15.57 6.50
C ILE A 33 -1.15 -14.25 6.21
N GLY A 34 -2.22 -14.32 5.41
CA GLY A 34 -3.04 -13.19 5.00
C GLY A 34 -2.67 -12.55 3.64
N TRP A 35 -1.51 -12.85 3.05
CA TRP A 35 -1.16 -12.36 1.70
C TRP A 35 -0.11 -13.19 0.96
N ASN A 36 -0.12 -13.12 -0.36
CA ASN A 36 0.97 -13.60 -1.21
C ASN A 36 1.80 -12.44 -1.74
N GLU A 37 3.10 -12.65 -1.92
CA GLU A 37 4.02 -11.72 -2.57
C GLU A 37 4.42 -12.28 -3.94
N TYR A 38 4.43 -11.42 -4.95
CA TYR A 38 4.79 -11.74 -6.32
C TYR A 38 6.00 -10.92 -6.75
N THR A 39 6.93 -11.56 -7.47
CA THR A 39 8.12 -10.89 -7.97
C THR A 39 7.73 -9.77 -8.92
N LEU A 40 8.20 -8.56 -8.62
CA LEU A 40 8.07 -7.39 -9.48
C LEU A 40 9.47 -7.00 -10.00
N SER A 41 9.58 -6.56 -11.25
CA SER A 41 10.86 -6.08 -11.80
C SER A 41 11.38 -4.89 -11.02
N GLN A 42 12.70 -4.81 -10.83
CA GLN A 42 13.33 -3.71 -10.10
C GLN A 42 13.11 -2.37 -10.81
N GLU A 43 13.17 -2.35 -12.14
CA GLU A 43 12.86 -1.17 -12.96
C GLU A 43 11.48 -0.58 -12.64
N LEU A 44 10.47 -1.43 -12.46
CA LEU A 44 9.12 -0.98 -12.13
C LEU A 44 9.03 -0.47 -10.69
N LYS A 45 9.75 -1.11 -9.75
CA LYS A 45 9.83 -0.62 -8.38
C LYS A 45 10.47 0.76 -8.33
N ASP A 46 11.58 0.94 -9.03
CA ASP A 46 12.33 2.20 -9.07
C ASP A 46 11.50 3.31 -9.72
N PHE A 47 10.83 3.03 -10.84
CA PHE A 47 9.93 3.98 -11.51
C PHE A 47 8.81 4.45 -10.59
N LEU A 48 8.14 3.54 -9.90
CA LEU A 48 7.03 3.89 -9.00
C LEU A 48 7.53 4.63 -7.77
N LEU A 49 8.63 4.18 -7.17
CA LEU A 49 9.23 4.87 -6.04
C LEU A 49 9.66 6.29 -6.38
N GLN A 50 10.27 6.48 -7.55
CA GLN A 50 10.63 7.80 -8.08
C GLN A 50 9.39 8.66 -8.31
N SER A 51 8.36 8.13 -8.97
CA SER A 51 7.12 8.86 -9.23
C SER A 51 6.40 9.29 -7.95
N PHE A 52 6.34 8.40 -6.95
CA PHE A 52 5.79 8.73 -5.64
C PHE A 52 6.62 9.76 -4.90
N SER A 53 7.95 9.67 -5.03
CA SER A 53 8.86 10.66 -4.47
C SER A 53 8.61 12.00 -5.15
N GLU A 54 8.61 12.11 -6.47
CA GLU A 54 8.48 13.38 -7.21
C GLU A 54 7.11 14.05 -7.07
N SER A 55 6.02 13.29 -6.92
CA SER A 55 4.66 13.87 -6.80
C SER A 55 4.44 14.67 -5.50
N HIS A 56 5.36 14.58 -4.51
CA HIS A 56 5.56 15.46 -3.33
C HIS A 56 4.36 16.07 -2.54
N GLU A 57 3.09 15.78 -2.85
CA GLU A 57 1.95 16.42 -2.18
C GLU A 57 1.43 15.62 -0.97
N GLY A 58 1.88 14.38 -0.77
CA GLY A 58 1.30 13.47 0.24
C GLY A 58 2.16 13.14 1.46
N LEU A 59 3.47 13.41 1.43
CA LEU A 59 4.36 13.15 2.55
C LEU A 59 4.38 14.37 3.48
N PRO A 60 4.13 14.23 4.80
CA PRO A 60 4.21 15.36 5.70
C PRO A 60 5.64 15.89 5.65
N ALA A 61 5.81 17.10 5.12
CA ALA A 61 7.09 17.79 4.92
C ALA A 61 7.94 17.99 6.19
N ARG A 62 7.47 17.51 7.35
CA ARG A 62 8.13 17.68 8.65
C ARG A 62 9.03 16.52 9.06
N HIS A 63 9.00 15.37 8.37
CA HIS A 63 9.86 14.24 8.73
C HIS A 63 10.39 13.57 7.46
N VAL A 64 11.66 13.81 7.15
CA VAL A 64 12.38 13.02 6.16
C VAL A 64 12.36 11.56 6.64
N PRO A 65 11.85 10.61 5.83
CA PRO A 65 11.81 9.21 6.24
C PRO A 65 13.24 8.70 6.41
N LYS A 66 13.50 8.01 7.52
CA LYS A 66 14.77 7.32 7.78
C LYS A 66 14.98 6.17 6.78
N GLU A 67 13.90 5.49 6.43
CA GLU A 67 13.91 4.36 5.50
C GLU A 67 12.65 4.41 4.63
N VAL A 68 12.82 4.19 3.34
CA VAL A 68 11.72 3.94 2.40
C VAL A 68 11.93 2.57 1.77
N LYS A 69 10.92 1.71 1.87
CA LYS A 69 10.99 0.34 1.36
C LYS A 69 9.78 0.01 0.53
N MET A 70 9.99 -0.16 -0.78
CA MET A 70 8.98 -0.71 -1.66
C MET A 70 8.97 -2.24 -1.58
N LYS A 71 7.80 -2.81 -1.28
CA LYS A 71 7.58 -4.26 -1.27
C LYS A 71 7.31 -4.78 -2.68
N SER A 72 7.37 -6.10 -2.79
CA SER A 72 6.88 -6.84 -3.95
C SER A 72 5.37 -6.64 -4.13
N LEU A 73 4.81 -7.07 -5.27
CA LEU A 73 3.37 -7.04 -5.48
C LEU A 73 2.69 -7.92 -4.44
N MET A 74 1.72 -7.36 -3.74
CA MET A 74 0.98 -8.03 -2.68
C MET A 74 -0.40 -8.44 -3.21
N GLN A 75 -0.78 -9.68 -2.98
CA GLN A 75 -2.16 -10.14 -3.10
C GLN A 75 -2.69 -10.39 -1.69
N PHE A 76 -3.58 -9.53 -1.21
CA PHE A 76 -4.27 -9.76 0.05
C PHE A 76 -5.41 -10.76 -0.16
N LEU A 77 -5.41 -11.81 0.65
CA LEU A 77 -6.43 -12.86 0.60
C LEU A 77 -7.69 -12.40 1.34
N PRO A 78 -8.87 -13.00 1.07
CA PRO A 78 -10.06 -12.77 1.88
C PRO A 78 -9.81 -13.03 3.36
N ASN A 79 -10.27 -12.14 4.24
CA ASN A 79 -9.98 -12.15 5.68
C ASN A 79 -8.48 -12.06 6.02
N GLY A 80 -7.66 -11.61 5.06
CA GLY A 80 -6.24 -11.39 5.23
C GLY A 80 -5.93 -10.07 5.92
N GLY A 81 -4.65 -9.75 6.03
CA GLY A 81 -4.21 -8.55 6.71
C GLY A 81 -2.72 -8.55 6.97
N PHE A 82 -2.19 -7.43 7.47
CA PHE A 82 -0.78 -7.28 7.82
C PHE A 82 -0.61 -6.37 9.04
N SER A 83 0.57 -6.39 9.65
CA SER A 83 0.93 -5.50 10.75
C SER A 83 1.92 -4.44 10.27
N VAL A 84 1.64 -3.18 10.60
CA VAL A 84 2.51 -2.04 10.40
C VAL A 84 3.31 -1.80 11.67
N ARG A 85 4.63 -1.64 11.51
CA ARG A 85 5.55 -1.38 12.61
C ARG A 85 5.36 0.04 13.18
N PRO A 86 5.64 0.26 14.47
CA PRO A 86 5.69 1.59 15.06
C PRO A 86 6.52 2.58 14.24
N ASN A 87 6.08 3.83 14.19
CA ASN A 87 6.72 4.94 13.45
C ASN A 87 6.84 4.69 11.94
N THR A 88 6.09 3.73 11.40
CA THR A 88 5.99 3.50 9.95
C THR A 88 4.62 3.94 9.47
N PHE A 89 4.52 4.59 8.32
CA PHE A 89 3.25 4.63 7.59
C PHE A 89 3.39 3.84 6.30
N VAL A 90 2.27 3.27 5.88
CA VAL A 90 2.19 2.45 4.68
C VAL A 90 1.40 3.20 3.61
N VAL A 91 1.89 3.16 2.38
CA VAL A 91 1.13 3.54 1.20
C VAL A 91 0.80 2.28 0.43
N LEU A 92 -0.49 2.03 0.23
CA LEU A 92 -1.01 0.98 -0.63
C LEU A 92 -1.44 1.58 -1.96
N ILE A 93 -1.11 0.91 -3.05
CA ILE A 93 -1.44 1.33 -4.39
C ILE A 93 -2.20 0.21 -5.08
N PRO A 94 -3.54 0.32 -5.16
CA PRO A 94 -4.39 -0.63 -5.87
C PRO A 94 -3.91 -0.95 -7.28
N LEU A 95 -3.88 -2.23 -7.62
CA LEU A 95 -3.54 -2.73 -8.95
C LEU A 95 -4.55 -3.78 -9.40
N PHE A 96 -4.72 -3.92 -10.72
CA PHE A 96 -5.36 -5.04 -11.45
C PHE A 96 -6.73 -5.58 -10.97
N ASN A 97 -7.38 -4.96 -10.00
CA ASN A 97 -8.58 -5.52 -9.40
C ASN A 97 -9.84 -5.23 -10.21
N SER A 98 -10.75 -6.19 -10.18
CA SER A 98 -12.14 -6.03 -10.61
C SER A 98 -13.02 -5.32 -9.58
N SER A 99 -12.59 -5.28 -8.31
CA SER A 99 -13.31 -4.57 -7.25
C SER A 99 -12.95 -3.09 -7.25
N THR A 100 -13.96 -2.23 -7.15
CA THR A 100 -13.81 -0.76 -7.06
C THR A 100 -13.66 -0.27 -5.62
N SER A 101 -13.78 -1.18 -4.65
CA SER A 101 -13.70 -0.89 -3.22
C SER A 101 -13.14 -2.08 -2.45
N VAL A 102 -12.61 -1.84 -1.26
CA VAL A 102 -12.20 -2.92 -0.33
C VAL A 102 -12.75 -2.65 1.05
N LYS A 103 -13.20 -3.70 1.75
CA LYS A 103 -13.44 -3.58 3.20
C LYS A 103 -12.12 -3.65 3.95
N PHE A 104 -11.93 -2.69 4.83
CA PHE A 104 -10.69 -2.43 5.53
C PHE A 104 -10.99 -2.19 7.01
N THR A 105 -10.22 -2.81 7.91
CA THR A 105 -10.26 -2.49 9.34
C THR A 105 -8.88 -2.05 9.83
N SER A 106 -8.89 -1.14 10.80
CA SER A 106 -7.69 -0.74 11.55
C SER A 106 -7.77 -1.19 13.02
N GLU A 107 -6.86 -0.67 13.85
CA GLU A 107 -6.70 -1.02 15.28
C GLU A 107 -7.99 -0.88 16.10
N THR A 108 -8.93 -0.02 15.69
CA THR A 108 -10.23 0.14 16.36
C THR A 108 -11.19 -1.03 16.13
N GLY A 109 -10.92 -1.91 15.17
CA GLY A 109 -11.81 -3.00 14.76
C GLY A 109 -13.03 -2.55 13.95
N GLU A 110 -13.15 -1.25 13.66
CA GLU A 110 -14.21 -0.72 12.81
C GLU A 110 -13.92 -0.99 11.34
N TRP A 111 -14.87 -1.62 10.66
CA TRP A 111 -14.80 -1.87 9.23
C TRP A 111 -15.22 -0.65 8.44
N HIS A 112 -14.34 -0.21 7.55
CA HIS A 112 -14.56 0.87 6.60
C HIS A 112 -14.52 0.31 5.18
N THR A 113 -15.30 0.90 4.28
CA THR A 113 -15.20 0.61 2.84
C THR A 113 -14.39 1.72 2.18
N LEU A 114 -13.25 1.37 1.59
CA LEU A 114 -12.36 2.33 0.93
C LEU A 114 -12.46 2.17 -0.59
N ARG A 115 -12.38 3.28 -1.32
CA ARG A 115 -12.22 3.25 -2.78
C ARG A 115 -10.90 2.55 -3.11
N TRP A 116 -10.97 1.55 -3.98
CA TRP A 116 -9.85 0.69 -4.35
C TRP A 116 -9.81 0.58 -5.87
N VAL A 117 -9.21 1.56 -6.54
CA VAL A 117 -9.15 1.60 -8.01
C VAL A 117 -7.75 1.95 -8.48
N PRO A 118 -7.26 1.35 -9.59
CA PRO A 118 -5.99 1.76 -10.18
C PRO A 118 -5.96 3.26 -10.46
N GLY A 119 -4.88 3.91 -10.03
CA GLY A 119 -4.75 5.37 -10.06
C GLY A 119 -5.16 6.08 -8.78
N THR A 120 -5.39 5.34 -7.69
CA THR A 120 -5.47 5.90 -6.33
C THR A 120 -4.33 5.38 -5.48
N PHE A 121 -4.06 6.02 -4.35
CA PHE A 121 -3.24 5.48 -3.29
C PHE A 121 -3.91 5.65 -1.93
N ILE A 122 -3.62 4.74 -1.02
CA ILE A 122 -4.21 4.68 0.31
C ILE A 122 -3.11 4.80 1.33
N ARG A 123 -3.21 5.79 2.21
CA ARG A 123 -2.24 6.03 3.27
C ARG A 123 -2.75 5.51 4.60
N ILE A 124 -1.96 4.64 5.22
CA ILE A 124 -2.25 4.02 6.52
C ILE A 124 -1.18 4.47 7.53
N PRO A 125 -1.48 5.40 8.44
CA PRO A 125 -0.58 5.72 9.55
C PRO A 125 -0.59 4.59 10.59
N SER A 126 0.53 4.32 11.25
CA SER A 126 0.57 3.36 12.38
C SER A 126 0.86 3.99 13.75
N GLY A 127 1.12 5.30 13.78
CA GLY A 127 1.49 6.00 15.02
C GLY A 127 2.72 5.38 15.71
N THR A 128 2.82 5.56 17.02
CA THR A 128 3.97 5.10 17.84
C THR A 128 3.84 3.68 18.36
N ARG A 129 2.68 3.03 18.19
CA ARG A 129 2.41 1.67 18.71
C ARG A 129 2.36 0.60 17.62
N GLY A 130 2.43 1.00 16.35
CA GLY A 130 2.17 0.09 15.24
C GLY A 130 0.67 -0.10 15.05
N ARG A 131 0.28 -0.88 14.03
CA ARG A 131 -1.14 -1.06 13.67
C ARG A 131 -1.37 -2.40 12.97
N VAL A 132 -2.48 -3.07 13.29
CA VAL A 132 -2.97 -4.20 12.49
C VAL A 132 -3.96 -3.69 11.43
N VAL A 133 -3.80 -4.18 10.22
CA VAL A 133 -4.63 -3.88 9.05
C VAL A 133 -5.28 -5.18 8.59
N GLY A 134 -6.60 -5.18 8.44
CA GLY A 134 -7.36 -6.34 7.93
C GLY A 134 -8.15 -6.01 6.66
N PHE A 135 -8.38 -7.04 5.83
CA PHE A 135 -9.17 -6.97 4.61
C PHE A 135 -10.29 -8.01 4.65
N ASP A 136 -11.54 -7.59 4.44
CA ASP A 136 -12.74 -8.46 4.39
C ASP A 136 -13.44 -8.33 3.02
N ASP A 137 -12.68 -8.59 1.96
CA ASP A 137 -13.22 -8.61 0.60
C ASP A 137 -13.45 -10.07 0.14
N PRO A 138 -14.59 -10.37 -0.53
CA PRO A 138 -14.85 -11.71 -1.05
C PRO A 138 -13.85 -12.15 -2.11
N VAL A 139 -13.14 -11.22 -2.76
CA VAL A 139 -12.12 -11.50 -3.76
C VAL A 139 -10.75 -11.01 -3.29
N SER A 140 -9.70 -11.69 -3.73
CA SER A 140 -8.34 -11.24 -3.45
C SER A 140 -8.07 -9.90 -4.12
N VAL A 141 -7.38 -9.01 -3.41
CA VAL A 141 -7.05 -7.67 -3.90
C VAL A 141 -5.55 -7.51 -4.07
N TYR A 142 -5.13 -6.95 -5.20
CA TYR A 142 -3.73 -6.71 -5.52
C TYR A 142 -3.33 -5.26 -5.22
N SER A 143 -2.16 -5.10 -4.61
CA SER A 143 -1.60 -3.79 -4.25
C SER A 143 -0.09 -3.81 -4.33
N LEU A 144 0.51 -2.69 -4.69
CA LEU A 144 1.87 -2.40 -4.24
C LEU A 144 1.82 -1.81 -2.84
N MET A 145 2.89 -2.04 -2.08
CA MET A 145 3.04 -1.51 -0.73
C MET A 145 4.37 -0.78 -0.64
N ILE A 146 4.34 0.44 -0.13
CA ILE A 146 5.53 1.22 0.21
C ILE A 146 5.47 1.49 1.71
N GLU A 147 6.50 1.06 2.44
CA GLU A 147 6.70 1.37 3.84
C GLU A 147 7.62 2.59 3.96
N PHE A 148 7.19 3.59 4.73
CA PHE A 148 8.00 4.74 5.09
C PHE A 148 8.20 4.73 6.60
N THR A 149 9.43 4.47 7.04
CA THR A 149 9.80 4.50 8.46
C THR A 149 10.34 5.87 8.79
N LEU A 150 9.69 6.54 9.74
CA LEU A 150 10.11 7.83 10.27
C LEU A 150 11.14 7.61 11.38
N GLU A 151 11.98 8.62 11.63
CA GLU A 151 12.72 8.64 12.89
C GLU A 151 11.73 8.66 14.06
N ALA A 152 12.03 7.87 15.09
CA ALA A 152 11.26 7.96 16.33
C ALA A 152 11.43 9.39 16.85
N ALA A 153 10.32 10.12 17.01
CA ALA A 153 10.38 11.34 17.81
C ALA A 153 10.82 10.91 19.20
N ASN A 154 12.00 11.35 19.64
CA ASN A 154 12.41 11.24 21.04
C ASN A 154 11.40 12.05 21.85
N VAL A 155 10.40 11.36 22.42
CA VAL A 155 9.49 11.93 23.42
C VAL A 155 10.06 11.60 24.80
#